data_AF-A0A562PQP6-F1
#
_entry.id   AF-A0A562PQP6-F1
#
_cell.length_a   1.000
_cell.length_b   1.000
_cell.length_c   1.000
_cell.angle_alpha   90.00
_cell.angle_beta   90.00
_cell.angle_gamma   90.00
#
_symmetry.space_group_name_H-M   'P 1'
#
loop_
_entity.id
_entity.type
_entity.pdbx_description
1 polymer ?
#
loop_
_entity_poly.entity_id
_entity_poly.type
_entity_poly.pdbx_seq_one_letter_code
_entity_poly.pdbx_strand_id
1 'polypeptide(L)'
;MTAPYPQSALAGAGPDAALIGQLGWTMTIAGTVLFVAVMFLALRGWRARRHVDTRVWIIGGGIALPLVLLTALLWWSLATTARLARPSSLTPLRIAVTAKMWWWEVRYTDPATGRDIVTANEIRIPAGRAVYLGLTTSDVIHSFWVPALAGKVDMVPGRVHGLTLRADRPGVWRGQCAEFCGAQHAKMALHVVALAPGEFDAWLAAQARPAPQPADAQLARGRAAYLARRCDACHTVRGVGAGGTLGPDLTHVGGRRYLAAGTLATHRGTLAGWIADPQAIKPGARMPATRGLEGDELRALAAWLESLK
;
A
#
# COMPACT_ATOMS: atom_id res chain seq x y z
N MET A 1 -2.76 8.79 -19.40
CA MET A 1 -2.51 8.41 -17.99
C MET A 1 -3.34 9.34 -17.12
N THR A 2 -4.35 8.85 -16.39
CA THR A 2 -5.05 9.66 -15.39
C THR A 2 -4.04 10.08 -14.32
N ALA A 3 -4.01 11.36 -13.96
CA ALA A 3 -3.18 11.86 -12.88
C ALA A 3 -3.37 10.98 -11.62
N PRO A 4 -2.29 10.65 -10.89
CA PRO A 4 -2.41 9.87 -9.67
C PRO A 4 -3.34 10.60 -8.70
N TYR A 5 -4.29 9.87 -8.08
CA TYR A 5 -5.11 10.46 -7.03
C TYR A 5 -4.20 10.99 -5.91
N PRO A 6 -4.51 12.15 -5.31
CA PRO A 6 -3.72 12.69 -4.23
C PRO A 6 -3.68 11.66 -3.11
N GLN A 7 -2.48 11.36 -2.61
CA GLN A 7 -2.31 10.53 -1.45
C GLN A 7 -2.76 11.31 -0.22
N SER A 8 -4.05 11.26 0.08
CA SER A 8 -4.64 12.04 1.15
C SER A 8 -5.68 11.23 1.91
N ALA A 9 -5.58 11.25 3.23
CA ALA A 9 -6.62 10.71 4.11
C ALA A 9 -7.87 11.61 4.16
N LEU A 10 -7.76 12.86 3.68
CA LEU A 10 -8.88 13.81 3.62
C LEU A 10 -9.68 13.68 2.32
N ALA A 11 -9.14 13.02 1.30
CA ALA A 11 -9.79 12.76 0.02
C ALA A 11 -10.09 11.26 -0.13
N GLY A 12 -11.03 10.77 0.69
CA GLY A 12 -11.45 9.37 0.68
C GLY A 12 -12.10 8.94 -0.65
N ALA A 13 -11.81 7.71 -1.08
CA ALA A 13 -12.25 7.09 -2.32
C ALA A 13 -12.76 5.65 -2.12
N GLY A 14 -13.04 5.28 -0.87
CA GLY A 14 -13.67 4.03 -0.46
C GLY A 14 -14.52 4.23 0.80
N PRO A 15 -15.41 3.26 1.12
CA PRO A 15 -16.35 3.38 2.22
C PRO A 15 -15.67 3.54 3.59
N ASP A 16 -14.58 2.81 3.82
CA ASP A 16 -13.84 2.85 5.09
C ASP A 16 -13.14 4.19 5.28
N ALA A 17 -12.48 4.71 4.23
CA ALA A 17 -11.89 6.04 4.25
C ALA A 17 -12.95 7.14 4.46
N ALA A 18 -14.15 7.00 3.89
CA ALA A 18 -15.24 7.95 4.11
C ALA A 18 -15.70 7.98 5.58
N LEU A 19 -15.84 6.80 6.21
CA LEU A 19 -16.21 6.69 7.62
C LEU A 19 -15.11 7.23 8.55
N ILE A 20 -13.84 6.95 8.25
CA ILE A 20 -12.69 7.54 8.96
C ILE A 20 -12.69 9.06 8.80
N GLY A 21 -12.95 9.57 7.59
CA GLY A 21 -13.06 11.00 7.31
C GLY A 21 -14.18 11.67 8.09
N GLN A 22 -15.35 11.03 8.18
CA GLN A 22 -16.49 11.52 8.97
C GLN A 22 -16.13 11.61 10.47
N LEU A 23 -15.47 10.58 11.03
CA LEU A 23 -14.97 10.61 12.39
C LEU A 23 -14.00 11.78 12.60
N GLY A 24 -13.00 11.90 11.71
CA GLY A 24 -12.00 12.97 11.76
C GLY A 24 -12.64 14.37 11.76
N TRP A 25 -13.46 14.67 10.77
CA TRP A 25 -14.09 15.99 10.65
C TRP A 25 -15.04 16.30 11.81
N THR A 26 -15.80 15.32 12.29
CA THR A 26 -16.70 15.51 13.44
C THR A 26 -15.89 15.86 14.69
N MET A 27 -14.79 15.14 14.96
CA MET A 27 -13.90 15.43 16.09
C MET A 27 -13.23 16.79 15.95
N THR A 28 -12.73 17.14 14.76
CA THR A 28 -12.11 18.44 14.50
C THR A 28 -13.10 19.59 14.73
N ILE A 29 -14.30 19.51 14.16
CA ILE A 29 -15.32 20.56 14.32
C ILE A 29 -15.74 20.69 15.78
N ALA A 30 -16.05 19.58 16.46
CA ALA A 30 -16.44 19.59 17.86
C ALA A 30 -15.34 20.18 18.76
N GLY A 31 -14.08 19.79 18.52
CA GLY A 31 -12.91 20.33 19.23
C GLY A 31 -12.71 21.82 18.98
N THR A 32 -12.86 22.28 17.74
CA THR A 32 -12.77 23.71 17.40
C THR A 32 -13.87 24.53 18.07
N VAL A 33 -15.13 24.05 18.04
CA VAL A 33 -16.26 24.75 18.69
C VAL A 33 -16.01 24.85 20.20
N LEU A 34 -15.61 23.75 20.85
CA LEU A 34 -15.29 23.75 22.28
C LEU A 34 -14.15 24.72 22.61
N PHE A 35 -13.07 24.68 21.82
CA PHE A 35 -11.94 25.59 22.01
C PHE A 35 -12.35 27.06 21.89
N VAL A 36 -13.08 27.42 20.83
CA VAL A 36 -13.57 28.79 20.62
C VAL A 36 -14.50 29.22 21.75
N ALA A 37 -15.39 28.34 22.22
CA ALA A 37 -16.28 28.65 23.35
C ALA A 37 -15.49 28.90 24.64
N VAL A 38 -14.49 28.06 24.96
CA VAL A 38 -13.65 28.24 26.15
C VAL A 38 -12.83 29.53 26.06
N MET A 39 -12.23 29.82 24.90
CA MET A 39 -11.48 31.06 24.68
C MET A 39 -12.39 32.30 24.77
N PHE A 40 -13.58 32.24 24.21
CA PHE A 40 -14.56 33.32 24.32
C PHE A 40 -14.96 33.58 25.78
N LEU A 41 -15.26 32.53 26.55
CA LEU A 41 -15.60 32.63 27.96
C LEU A 41 -14.44 33.19 28.79
N ALA A 42 -13.21 32.74 28.53
CA ALA A 42 -12.01 33.27 29.18
C ALA A 42 -11.81 34.76 28.90
N LEU A 43 -11.93 35.19 27.64
CA LEU A 43 -11.86 36.60 27.25
C LEU A 43 -12.95 37.44 27.92
N ARG A 44 -14.18 36.92 27.97
CA ARG A 44 -15.30 37.61 28.65
C ARG A 44 -15.08 37.72 30.15
N GLY A 45 -14.57 36.66 30.78
CA GLY A 45 -14.23 36.64 32.21
C GLY A 45 -13.16 37.68 32.53
N TRP A 46 -12.10 37.74 31.73
CA TRP A 46 -11.02 38.71 31.90
C TRP A 46 -11.50 40.16 31.72
N ARG A 47 -12.30 40.44 30.69
CA ARG A 47 -12.81 41.80 30.42
C ARG A 47 -13.86 42.27 31.43
N ALA A 48 -14.79 41.39 31.82
CA ALA A 48 -15.93 41.79 32.64
C ALA A 48 -15.63 41.78 34.15
N ARG A 49 -14.49 41.21 34.59
CA ARG A 49 -14.06 41.07 36.01
C ARG A 49 -15.20 40.60 36.94
N ARG A 50 -16.06 39.71 36.45
CA ARG A 50 -17.24 39.26 37.19
C ARG A 50 -16.85 38.24 38.25
N HIS A 51 -17.41 38.39 39.44
CA HIS A 51 -17.43 37.32 40.43
C HIS A 51 -18.28 36.16 39.88
N VAL A 52 -17.68 34.98 39.81
CA VAL A 52 -18.34 33.74 39.38
C VAL A 52 -18.27 32.74 40.52
N ASP A 53 -19.26 31.85 40.61
CA ASP A 53 -19.20 30.74 41.53
C ASP A 53 -18.16 29.71 41.04
N THR A 54 -17.02 29.70 41.72
CA THR A 54 -15.90 28.82 41.42
C THR A 54 -16.31 27.35 41.43
N ARG A 55 -17.23 26.92 42.31
CA ARG A 55 -17.67 25.52 42.39
C ARG A 55 -18.45 25.10 41.15
N VAL A 56 -19.32 25.97 40.63
CA VAL A 56 -20.10 25.70 39.42
C VAL A 56 -19.20 25.53 38.20
N TRP A 57 -18.18 26.38 38.06
CA TRP A 57 -17.25 26.30 36.93
C TRP A 57 -16.30 25.10 37.02
N ILE A 58 -15.79 24.79 38.21
CA ILE A 58 -14.92 23.62 38.40
C ILE A 58 -15.70 22.32 38.24
N ILE A 59 -16.78 22.15 39.01
CA ILE A 59 -17.53 20.89 39.03
C ILE A 59 -18.37 20.74 37.76
N GLY A 60 -19.14 21.76 37.40
CA GLY A 60 -19.99 21.73 36.21
C GLY A 60 -19.17 21.80 34.92
N GLY A 61 -18.40 22.87 34.76
CA GLY A 61 -17.65 23.13 33.53
C GLY A 61 -16.38 22.29 33.37
N GLY A 62 -15.65 22.03 34.45
CA GLY A 62 -14.35 21.34 34.42
C GLY A 62 -14.43 19.82 34.61
N ILE A 63 -15.47 19.30 35.24
CA ILE A 63 -15.60 17.86 35.54
C ILE A 63 -16.82 17.26 34.83
N ALA A 64 -18.03 17.71 35.14
CA ALA A 64 -19.26 17.10 34.65
C ALA A 64 -19.41 17.23 33.12
N LEU A 65 -19.16 18.43 32.58
CA LEU A 65 -19.24 18.67 31.13
C LEU A 65 -18.23 17.81 30.35
N PRO A 66 -16.91 17.79 30.65
CA PRO A 66 -15.97 16.92 29.96
C PRO A 66 -16.29 15.44 30.13
N LEU A 67 -16.71 15.00 31.33
CA LEU A 67 -17.06 13.61 31.56
C LEU A 67 -18.22 13.17 30.64
N VAL A 68 -19.32 13.90 30.64
CA VAL A 68 -20.50 13.59 29.82
C VAL A 68 -20.15 13.64 28.34
N LEU A 69 -19.47 14.70 27.90
CA LEU A 69 -19.09 14.89 26.50
C LEU A 69 -18.15 13.78 26.02
N LEU A 70 -17.06 13.50 26.75
CA LEU A 70 -16.08 12.50 26.37
C LEU A 70 -16.67 11.09 26.40
N THR A 71 -17.54 10.77 27.36
CA THR A 71 -18.23 9.47 27.39
C THR A 71 -19.15 9.30 26.17
N ALA A 72 -19.93 10.32 25.80
CA ALA A 72 -20.79 10.27 24.61
C ALA A 72 -19.97 10.12 23.32
N LEU A 73 -18.88 10.89 23.18
CA LEU A 73 -17.97 10.81 22.04
C LEU A 73 -17.25 9.47 21.95
N LEU A 74 -16.81 8.92 23.08
CA LEU A 74 -16.18 7.60 23.15
C LEU A 74 -17.16 6.52 22.68
N TRP A 75 -18.39 6.52 23.21
CA TRP A 75 -19.40 5.54 22.82
C TRP A 75 -19.72 5.60 21.33
N TRP A 76 -19.93 6.82 20.79
CA TRP A 76 -20.16 7.03 19.36
C TRP A 76 -18.96 6.58 18.50
N SER A 77 -17.73 6.90 18.92
CA SER A 77 -16.51 6.51 18.23
C SER A 77 -16.33 5.00 18.18
N LEU A 78 -16.56 4.30 19.29
CA LEU A 78 -16.51 2.84 19.37
C LEU A 78 -17.58 2.19 18.47
N ALA A 79 -18.82 2.68 18.54
CA ALA A 79 -19.93 2.17 17.72
C ALA A 79 -19.68 2.36 16.21
N THR A 80 -19.02 3.45 15.83
CA THR A 80 -18.68 3.77 14.44
C THR A 80 -17.49 2.92 13.96
N THR A 81 -16.44 2.80 14.78
CA THR A 81 -15.26 2.00 14.48
C THR A 81 -15.59 0.50 14.38
N ALA A 82 -16.55 0.01 15.17
CA ALA A 82 -17.02 -1.36 15.07
C ALA A 82 -17.62 -1.72 13.69
N ARG A 83 -17.99 -0.72 12.87
CA ARG A 83 -18.44 -0.94 11.49
C ARG A 83 -17.28 -1.27 10.54
N LEU A 84 -16.08 -0.75 10.79
CA LEU A 84 -14.87 -1.04 10.01
C LEU A 84 -14.40 -2.49 10.19
N ALA A 85 -14.69 -3.11 11.33
CA ALA A 85 -14.29 -4.48 11.63
C ALA A 85 -15.20 -5.55 11.00
N ARG A 86 -16.36 -5.16 10.42
CA ARG A 86 -17.30 -6.13 9.85
C ARG A 86 -16.87 -6.52 8.44
N PRO A 87 -16.72 -7.83 8.13
CA PRO A 87 -16.46 -8.26 6.77
C PRO A 87 -17.60 -7.81 5.85
N SER A 88 -17.29 -7.05 4.81
CA SER A 88 -18.30 -6.51 3.89
C SER A 88 -18.82 -7.53 2.86
N SER A 89 -18.30 -8.76 2.83
CA SER A 89 -18.78 -9.84 1.96
C SER A 89 -18.58 -11.22 2.59
N LEU A 90 -19.48 -12.17 2.32
CA LEU A 90 -19.40 -13.56 2.81
C LEU A 90 -18.33 -14.41 2.09
N THR A 91 -17.91 -14.01 0.89
CA THR A 91 -16.86 -14.68 0.09
C THR A 91 -15.91 -13.65 -0.56
N PRO A 92 -15.09 -12.94 0.23
CA PRO A 92 -14.18 -11.93 -0.33
C PRO A 92 -13.08 -12.58 -1.15
N LEU A 93 -12.69 -11.95 -2.26
CA LEU A 93 -11.40 -12.23 -2.90
C LEU A 93 -10.29 -12.03 -1.85
N ARG A 94 -9.53 -13.07 -1.58
CA ARG A 94 -8.43 -13.05 -0.60
C ARG A 94 -7.11 -12.78 -1.31
N ILE A 95 -6.35 -11.83 -0.80
CA ILE A 95 -5.03 -11.48 -1.30
C ILE A 95 -4.07 -11.49 -0.11
N ALA A 96 -3.01 -12.28 -0.17
CA ALA A 96 -1.98 -12.26 0.85
C ALA A 96 -0.92 -11.22 0.48
N VAL A 97 -0.54 -10.39 1.45
CA VAL A 97 0.51 -9.38 1.31
C VAL A 97 1.55 -9.59 2.39
N THR A 98 2.78 -9.86 1.96
CA THR A 98 3.94 -10.03 2.84
C THR A 98 4.87 -8.86 2.68
N ALA A 99 5.07 -8.08 3.75
CA ALA A 99 6.05 -7.02 3.78
C ALA A 99 7.47 -7.59 3.94
N LYS A 100 8.41 -7.04 3.18
CA LYS A 100 9.84 -7.35 3.23
C LYS A 100 10.62 -6.05 3.14
N MET A 101 11.81 -5.94 3.73
CA MET A 101 12.67 -4.76 3.59
C MET A 101 13.21 -4.65 2.15
N TRP A 102 12.82 -3.68 1.31
CA TRP A 102 11.72 -2.70 1.45
C TRP A 102 10.83 -2.71 0.21
N TRP A 103 9.99 -3.73 0.13
CA TRP A 103 9.05 -4.05 -0.94
C TRP A 103 7.93 -4.95 -0.42
N TRP A 104 6.88 -5.12 -1.22
CA TRP A 104 5.67 -5.86 -0.86
C TRP A 104 5.51 -7.06 -1.78
N GLU A 105 5.54 -8.28 -1.24
CA GLU A 105 5.12 -9.48 -1.98
C GLU A 105 3.60 -9.56 -1.94
N VAL A 106 2.98 -9.80 -3.10
CA VAL A 106 1.53 -9.87 -3.24
C VAL A 106 1.20 -11.21 -3.87
N ARG A 107 0.26 -11.94 -3.27
CA ARG A 107 -0.11 -13.29 -3.66
C ARG A 107 -1.61 -13.40 -3.84
N TYR A 108 -2.00 -13.86 -5.02
CA TYR A 108 -3.37 -14.19 -5.40
C TYR A 108 -3.49 -15.70 -5.54
N THR A 109 -4.71 -16.22 -5.41
CA THR A 109 -5.03 -17.60 -5.78
C THR A 109 -5.64 -17.61 -7.16
N ASP A 110 -5.09 -18.41 -8.07
CA ASP A 110 -5.66 -18.68 -9.38
C ASP A 110 -7.00 -19.41 -9.22
N PRO A 111 -8.14 -18.84 -9.68
CA PRO A 111 -9.44 -19.49 -9.57
C PRO A 111 -9.54 -20.78 -10.41
N ALA A 112 -8.74 -20.93 -11.47
CA ALA A 112 -8.79 -22.10 -12.35
C ALA A 112 -8.00 -23.28 -11.79
N THR A 113 -6.85 -23.03 -11.15
CA THR A 113 -5.91 -24.08 -10.72
C THR A 113 -5.73 -24.18 -9.22
N GLY A 114 -6.18 -23.19 -8.44
CA GLY A 114 -5.92 -23.07 -7.01
C GLY A 114 -4.47 -22.73 -6.65
N ARG A 115 -3.59 -22.52 -7.65
CA ARG A 115 -2.18 -22.21 -7.43
C ARG A 115 -1.97 -20.73 -7.12
N ASP A 116 -0.88 -20.43 -6.43
CA ASP A 116 -0.51 -19.06 -6.15
C ASP A 116 0.04 -18.32 -7.37
N ILE A 117 -0.45 -17.11 -7.56
CA ILE A 117 0.08 -16.11 -8.51
C ILE A 117 0.77 -15.04 -7.68
N VAL A 118 2.10 -14.98 -7.78
CA VAL A 118 2.93 -14.04 -7.02
C VAL A 118 3.31 -12.84 -7.89
N THR A 119 3.16 -11.65 -7.32
CA THR A 119 3.62 -10.39 -7.88
C THR A 119 4.19 -9.50 -6.76
N ALA A 120 4.50 -8.24 -7.06
CA ALA A 120 5.13 -7.34 -6.10
C ALA A 120 4.72 -5.89 -6.28
N ASN A 121 4.62 -5.17 -5.15
CA ASN A 121 4.45 -3.71 -5.00
C ASN A 121 3.18 -3.09 -5.62
N GLU A 122 2.44 -3.82 -6.45
CA GLU A 122 1.21 -3.39 -7.08
C GLU A 122 0.13 -4.44 -6.78
N ILE A 123 -0.95 -4.00 -6.13
CA ILE A 123 -2.11 -4.83 -5.79
C ILE A 123 -3.24 -4.41 -6.73
N ARG A 124 -3.64 -5.29 -7.64
CA ARG A 124 -4.85 -5.08 -8.44
C ARG A 124 -6.07 -5.67 -7.76
N ILE A 125 -7.18 -4.95 -7.83
CA ILE A 125 -8.47 -5.33 -7.25
C ILE A 125 -9.60 -5.01 -8.24
N PRO A 126 -10.75 -5.69 -8.19
CA PRO A 126 -11.93 -5.28 -8.93
C PRO A 126 -12.64 -4.11 -8.24
N ALA A 127 -12.91 -3.03 -8.97
CA ALA A 127 -13.67 -1.89 -8.49
C ALA A 127 -15.10 -2.27 -8.09
N GLY A 128 -15.64 -1.60 -7.07
CA GLY A 128 -16.98 -1.84 -6.53
C GLY A 128 -17.11 -3.10 -5.66
N ARG A 129 -16.09 -3.95 -5.60
CA ARG A 129 -16.08 -5.17 -4.79
C ARG A 129 -15.08 -5.05 -3.64
N ALA A 130 -15.48 -5.52 -2.46
CA ALA A 130 -14.57 -5.63 -1.34
C ALA A 130 -13.61 -6.82 -1.52
N VAL A 131 -12.36 -6.61 -1.14
CA VAL A 131 -11.33 -7.65 -1.06
C VAL A 131 -10.84 -7.77 0.38
N TYR A 132 -10.38 -8.96 0.76
CA TYR A 132 -9.78 -9.21 2.06
C TYR A 132 -8.27 -9.38 1.90
N LEU A 133 -7.51 -8.51 2.55
CA LEU A 133 -6.06 -8.60 2.59
C LEU A 133 -5.64 -9.35 3.85
N GLY A 134 -4.90 -10.44 3.67
CA GLY A 134 -4.13 -11.07 4.74
C GLY A 134 -2.74 -10.44 4.80
N LEU A 135 -2.44 -9.73 5.86
CA LEU A 135 -1.26 -8.89 5.99
C LEU A 135 -0.26 -9.51 7.00
N THR A 136 0.98 -9.77 6.58
CA THR A 136 2.05 -10.26 7.44
C THR A 136 3.44 -9.76 7.00
N THR A 137 4.48 -10.02 7.76
CA THR A 137 5.86 -9.58 7.45
C THR A 137 6.84 -10.73 7.68
N SER A 138 7.91 -10.76 6.88
CA SER A 138 9.00 -11.74 7.03
C SER A 138 10.25 -11.19 7.73
N ASP A 139 10.25 -9.93 8.16
CA ASP A 139 11.40 -9.34 8.84
C ASP A 139 11.03 -8.45 10.03
N VAL A 140 10.89 -7.14 9.84
CA VAL A 140 10.58 -6.15 10.89
C VAL A 140 9.11 -5.77 10.83
N ILE A 141 8.67 -4.94 11.77
CA ILE A 141 7.33 -4.38 11.72
C ILE A 141 7.22 -3.42 10.52
N HIS A 142 6.14 -3.55 9.77
CA HIS A 142 5.72 -2.60 8.74
C HIS A 142 4.28 -2.17 9.01
N SER A 143 3.74 -1.25 8.23
CA SER A 143 2.31 -0.94 8.29
C SER A 143 1.77 -0.69 6.90
N PHE A 144 0.77 -1.48 6.49
CA PHE A 144 0.11 -1.31 5.21
C PHE A 144 -0.84 -0.13 5.29
N TRP A 145 -0.66 0.87 4.42
CA TRP A 145 -1.57 2.00 4.38
C TRP A 145 -1.81 2.52 2.97
N VAL A 146 -3.09 2.62 2.60
CA VAL A 146 -3.56 3.27 1.39
C VAL A 146 -4.56 4.36 1.83
N PRO A 147 -4.10 5.59 2.13
CA PRO A 147 -4.88 6.59 2.86
C PRO A 147 -6.24 6.90 2.25
N ALA A 148 -6.32 6.91 0.92
CA ALA A 148 -7.55 7.21 0.20
C ALA A 148 -8.57 6.07 0.26
N LEU A 149 -8.20 4.84 0.65
CA LEU A 149 -9.10 3.68 0.62
C LEU A 149 -9.46 3.18 2.01
N ALA A 150 -8.50 3.14 2.95
CA ALA A 150 -8.73 2.63 4.30
C ALA A 150 -7.70 3.15 5.32
N GLY A 151 -7.93 2.82 6.59
CA GLY A 151 -6.95 3.01 7.66
C GLY A 151 -5.70 2.14 7.49
N LYS A 152 -4.69 2.38 8.33
CA LYS A 152 -3.46 1.59 8.33
C LYS A 152 -3.63 0.32 9.18
N VAL A 153 -2.94 -0.76 8.81
CA VAL A 153 -2.84 -1.97 9.62
C VAL A 153 -1.38 -2.38 9.74
N ASP A 154 -0.92 -2.51 10.98
CA ASP A 154 0.46 -2.88 11.27
C ASP A 154 0.67 -4.38 11.01
N MET A 155 1.85 -4.71 10.49
CA MET A 155 2.25 -6.04 10.05
C MET A 155 3.37 -6.49 10.97
N VAL A 156 3.05 -7.37 11.92
CA VAL A 156 3.94 -7.81 12.99
C VAL A 156 4.46 -9.22 12.68
N PRO A 157 5.77 -9.49 12.81
CA PRO A 157 6.32 -10.82 12.55
C PRO A 157 5.61 -11.90 13.37
N GLY A 158 5.30 -13.03 12.72
CA GLY A 158 4.59 -14.15 13.34
C GLY A 158 3.07 -13.96 13.49
N ARG A 159 2.49 -12.85 12.99
CA ARG A 159 1.04 -12.61 13.00
C ARG A 159 0.52 -12.33 11.60
N VAL A 160 -0.73 -12.70 11.37
CA VAL A 160 -1.49 -12.32 10.18
C VAL A 160 -2.64 -11.43 10.63
N HIS A 161 -2.67 -10.21 10.11
CA HIS A 161 -3.75 -9.25 10.35
C HIS A 161 -4.65 -9.15 9.12
N GLY A 162 -5.93 -8.88 9.33
CA GLY A 162 -6.91 -8.70 8.27
C GLY A 162 -7.15 -7.23 7.96
N LEU A 163 -7.28 -6.89 6.68
CA LEU A 163 -7.82 -5.60 6.25
C LEU A 163 -8.79 -5.83 5.10
N THR A 164 -10.02 -5.36 5.25
CA THR A 164 -10.94 -5.24 4.13
C THR A 164 -10.61 -3.96 3.36
N LEU A 165 -10.53 -4.06 2.04
CA LEU A 165 -10.23 -2.94 1.16
C LEU A 165 -11.25 -2.89 0.02
N ARG A 166 -11.73 -1.70 -0.32
CA ARG A 166 -12.62 -1.48 -1.46
C ARG A 166 -12.35 -0.12 -2.09
N ALA A 167 -12.29 -0.09 -3.41
CA ALA A 167 -12.32 1.12 -4.20
C ALA A 167 -13.62 1.14 -5.00
N ASP A 168 -14.41 2.21 -4.91
CA ASP A 168 -15.75 2.25 -5.51
C ASP A 168 -15.74 2.40 -7.04
N ARG A 169 -14.66 2.90 -7.61
CA ARG A 169 -14.50 3.14 -9.04
C ARG A 169 -13.13 2.69 -9.53
N PRO A 170 -12.91 2.48 -10.83
CA PRO A 170 -11.58 2.20 -11.37
C PRO A 170 -10.60 3.37 -11.14
N GLY A 171 -9.32 3.04 -10.94
CA GLY A 171 -8.31 4.05 -10.63
C GLY A 171 -7.03 3.48 -10.04
N VAL A 172 -6.13 4.38 -9.63
CA VAL A 172 -4.86 4.04 -9.00
C VAL A 172 -4.68 4.87 -7.73
N TRP A 173 -4.50 4.20 -6.60
CA TRP A 173 -4.25 4.83 -5.30
C TRP A 173 -2.87 4.46 -4.80
N ARG A 174 -2.10 5.49 -4.43
CA ARG A 174 -0.79 5.31 -3.81
C ARG A 174 -0.96 4.89 -2.36
N GLY A 175 -0.23 3.85 -1.97
CA GLY A 175 -0.03 3.43 -0.59
C GLY A 175 1.44 3.49 -0.20
N GLN A 176 1.70 3.29 1.09
CA GLN A 176 3.05 3.30 1.65
C GLN A 176 3.15 2.48 2.92
N CYS A 177 4.40 2.19 3.32
CA CYS A 177 4.70 1.77 4.67
C CYS A 177 4.45 2.93 5.64
N ALA A 178 3.67 2.69 6.71
CA ALA A 178 3.35 3.68 7.74
C ALA A 178 3.96 3.36 9.11
N GLU A 179 4.94 2.45 9.16
CA GLU A 179 5.71 2.11 10.36
C GLU A 179 7.20 2.11 10.02
N PHE A 180 8.04 2.72 10.87
CA PHE A 180 9.44 2.88 10.56
C PHE A 180 10.13 1.51 10.49
N CYS A 181 10.55 1.12 9.28
CA CYS A 181 11.11 -0.20 9.01
C CYS A 181 12.58 -0.17 8.54
N GLY A 182 13.29 0.94 8.81
CA GLY A 182 14.71 1.11 8.48
C GLY A 182 15.00 2.13 7.36
N ALA A 183 16.24 2.11 6.86
CA ALA A 183 16.80 3.18 6.02
C ALA A 183 15.98 3.53 4.76
N GLN A 184 15.31 2.55 4.14
CA GLN A 184 14.49 2.79 2.94
C GLN A 184 12.98 2.80 3.23
N HIS A 185 12.58 3.05 4.48
CA HIS A 185 11.18 3.20 4.89
C HIS A 185 10.41 4.17 3.99
N ALA A 186 10.95 5.38 3.77
CA ALA A 186 10.32 6.41 2.93
C ALA A 186 10.18 6.02 1.44
N LYS A 187 10.94 5.00 1.00
CA LYS A 187 10.89 4.46 -0.37
C LYS A 187 10.17 3.11 -0.44
N MET A 188 9.38 2.76 0.58
CA MET A 188 8.59 1.53 0.62
C MET A 188 7.12 1.81 0.25
N ALA A 189 6.90 2.23 -1.00
CA ALA A 189 5.56 2.52 -1.51
C ALA A 189 4.92 1.29 -2.17
N LEU A 190 3.60 1.33 -2.30
CA LEU A 190 2.83 0.39 -3.11
C LEU A 190 1.72 1.12 -3.87
N HIS A 191 1.08 0.43 -4.80
CA HIS A 191 -0.08 0.98 -5.49
C HIS A 191 -1.23 -0.03 -5.49
N VAL A 192 -2.43 0.46 -5.21
CA VAL A 192 -3.66 -0.29 -5.45
C VAL A 192 -4.23 0.16 -6.78
N VAL A 193 -4.42 -0.77 -7.71
CA VAL A 193 -5.01 -0.53 -9.03
C VAL A 193 -6.38 -1.18 -9.07
N ALA A 194 -7.44 -0.39 -8.98
CA ALA A 194 -8.79 -0.92 -9.16
C ALA A 194 -9.14 -0.91 -10.64
N LEU A 195 -9.48 -2.08 -11.15
CA LEU A 195 -9.87 -2.33 -12.53
C LEU A 195 -11.38 -2.55 -12.62
N ALA A 196 -11.96 -2.41 -13.81
CA ALA A 196 -13.30 -2.94 -14.01
C ALA A 196 -13.30 -4.47 -13.74
N PRO A 197 -14.37 -5.07 -13.19
CA PRO A 197 -14.36 -6.49 -12.80
C PRO A 197 -13.88 -7.44 -13.91
N GLY A 198 -14.37 -7.28 -15.14
CA GLY A 198 -13.93 -8.10 -16.28
C GLY A 198 -12.46 -7.91 -16.67
N GLU A 199 -11.93 -6.68 -16.53
CA GLU A 199 -10.50 -6.41 -16.75
C GLU A 199 -9.63 -7.03 -15.64
N PHE A 200 -10.12 -7.04 -14.40
CA PHE A 200 -9.44 -7.71 -13.30
C PHE A 200 -9.35 -9.22 -13.53
N ASP A 201 -10.44 -9.85 -13.94
CA ASP A 201 -10.47 -11.30 -14.19
C ASP A 201 -9.55 -11.67 -15.36
N ALA A 202 -9.58 -10.89 -16.45
CA ALA A 202 -8.67 -11.06 -17.58
C ALA A 202 -7.19 -10.85 -17.19
N TRP A 203 -6.92 -9.84 -16.35
CA TRP A 203 -5.58 -9.59 -15.82
C TRP A 203 -5.10 -10.74 -14.94
N LEU A 204 -5.93 -11.25 -14.03
CA LEU A 204 -5.56 -12.33 -13.12
C LEU A 204 -5.24 -13.61 -13.89
N ALA A 205 -6.07 -13.97 -14.87
CA ALA A 205 -5.82 -15.09 -15.77
C ALA A 205 -4.53 -14.90 -16.58
N ALA A 206 -4.27 -13.69 -17.07
CA ALA A 206 -3.04 -13.37 -17.77
C ALA A 206 -1.80 -13.51 -16.88
N GLN A 207 -1.88 -13.11 -15.61
CA GLN A 207 -0.80 -13.23 -14.63
C GLN A 207 -0.50 -14.68 -14.24
N ALA A 208 -1.45 -15.62 -14.40
CA ALA A 208 -1.19 -17.04 -14.13
C ALA A 208 -0.23 -17.66 -15.16
N ARG A 209 -0.08 -17.05 -16.34
CA ARG A 209 0.73 -17.58 -17.44
C ARG A 209 2.24 -17.47 -17.15
N PRO A 210 3.07 -18.31 -17.80
CA PRO A 210 4.52 -18.12 -17.79
C PRO A 210 4.93 -16.87 -18.59
N ALA A 211 6.20 -16.48 -18.45
CA ALA A 211 6.77 -15.39 -19.23
C ALA A 211 6.70 -15.70 -20.75
N PRO A 212 6.43 -14.69 -21.60
CA PRO A 212 6.47 -14.87 -23.04
C PRO A 212 7.87 -15.26 -23.53
N GLN A 213 7.94 -16.04 -24.60
CA GLN A 213 9.22 -16.33 -25.26
C GLN A 213 9.78 -15.06 -25.91
N PRO A 214 11.12 -14.89 -25.97
CA PRO A 214 11.73 -13.76 -26.65
C PRO A 214 11.30 -13.68 -28.12
N ALA A 215 10.78 -12.54 -28.55
CA ALA A 215 10.30 -12.34 -29.92
C ALA A 215 11.42 -12.06 -30.94
N ASP A 216 12.60 -11.65 -30.47
CA ASP A 216 13.74 -11.30 -31.31
C ASP A 216 15.08 -11.64 -30.64
N ALA A 217 16.17 -11.48 -31.39
CA ALA A 217 17.53 -11.78 -30.94
C ALA A 217 17.99 -10.90 -29.77
N GLN A 218 17.53 -9.65 -29.67
CA GLN A 218 17.89 -8.77 -28.55
C GLN A 218 17.24 -9.23 -27.25
N LEU A 219 15.95 -9.57 -27.29
CA LEU A 219 15.24 -10.12 -26.14
C LEU A 219 15.81 -11.50 -25.74
N ALA A 220 16.22 -12.31 -26.72
CA ALA A 220 16.88 -13.58 -26.45
C ALA A 220 18.22 -13.40 -25.73
N ARG A 221 19.03 -12.41 -26.15
CA ARG A 221 20.25 -12.01 -25.43
C ARG A 221 19.93 -11.52 -24.01
N GLY A 222 18.86 -10.75 -23.82
CA GLY A 222 18.44 -10.29 -22.50
C GLY A 222 18.06 -11.44 -21.56
N ARG A 223 17.30 -12.42 -22.06
CA ARG A 223 16.99 -13.66 -21.32
C ARG A 223 18.26 -14.47 -20.99
N ALA A 224 19.20 -14.55 -21.91
CA ALA A 224 20.48 -15.22 -21.67
C ALA A 224 21.30 -14.51 -20.59
N ALA A 225 21.37 -13.17 -20.62
CA ALA A 225 22.02 -12.36 -19.60
C ALA A 225 21.41 -12.58 -18.21
N TYR A 226 20.07 -12.66 -18.11
CA TYR A 226 19.37 -12.96 -16.86
C TYR A 226 19.85 -14.27 -16.20
N LEU A 227 20.03 -15.32 -17.01
CA LEU A 227 20.53 -16.62 -16.55
C LEU A 227 22.03 -16.57 -16.26
N ALA A 228 22.82 -15.97 -17.16
CA ALA A 228 24.28 -15.87 -17.02
C ALA A 228 24.69 -15.08 -15.76
N ARG A 229 23.96 -14.02 -15.44
CA ARG A 229 24.19 -13.17 -14.25
C ARG A 229 23.50 -13.69 -12.99
N ARG A 230 22.88 -14.89 -13.04
CA ARG A 230 22.23 -15.57 -11.92
C ARG A 230 21.15 -14.72 -11.24
N CYS A 231 20.46 -13.88 -12.01
CA CYS A 231 19.30 -13.14 -11.51
C CYS A 231 18.19 -14.10 -11.06
N ASP A 232 18.13 -15.29 -11.66
CA ASP A 232 17.22 -16.40 -11.34
C ASP A 232 17.47 -17.06 -9.98
N ALA A 233 18.63 -16.80 -9.34
CA ALA A 233 18.88 -17.26 -7.97
C ALA A 233 18.04 -16.49 -6.94
N CYS A 234 17.69 -15.24 -7.24
CA CYS A 234 16.90 -14.38 -6.36
C CYS A 234 15.49 -14.15 -6.87
N HIS A 235 15.30 -14.08 -8.20
CA HIS A 235 14.03 -13.71 -8.82
C HIS A 235 13.41 -14.90 -9.56
N THR A 236 12.08 -14.95 -9.52
CA THR A 236 11.30 -15.89 -10.34
C THR A 236 10.91 -15.22 -11.65
N VAL A 237 11.14 -15.90 -12.76
CA VAL A 237 10.47 -15.66 -14.05
C VAL A 237 9.91 -17.00 -14.48
N ARG A 238 8.58 -17.19 -14.36
CA ARG A 238 7.97 -18.51 -14.62
C ARG A 238 8.29 -18.99 -16.03
N GLY A 239 8.83 -20.21 -16.13
CA GLY A 239 9.32 -20.78 -17.40
C GLY A 239 10.78 -20.45 -17.74
N VAL A 240 11.53 -19.80 -16.83
CA VAL A 240 12.94 -19.41 -17.03
C VAL A 240 13.78 -19.63 -15.76
N GLY A 241 14.80 -20.48 -15.85
CA GLY A 241 15.82 -20.65 -14.80
C GLY A 241 15.32 -21.39 -13.56
N ALA A 242 16.04 -21.21 -12.44
CA ALA A 242 15.80 -21.93 -11.19
C ALA A 242 14.59 -21.44 -10.38
N GLY A 243 14.22 -20.16 -10.49
CA GLY A 243 13.02 -19.60 -9.83
C GLY A 243 13.22 -19.20 -8.36
N GLY A 244 14.20 -18.35 -8.07
CA GLY A 244 14.43 -17.82 -6.73
C GLY A 244 13.28 -16.95 -6.19
N THR A 245 13.11 -16.94 -4.87
CA THR A 245 12.00 -16.24 -4.17
C THR A 245 12.48 -15.20 -3.15
N LEU A 246 13.79 -14.92 -3.11
CA LEU A 246 14.37 -13.89 -2.23
C LEU A 246 13.95 -12.48 -2.68
N GLY A 247 13.91 -12.24 -3.99
CA GLY A 247 13.47 -11.01 -4.61
C GLY A 247 12.03 -11.10 -5.14
N PRO A 248 11.47 -9.98 -5.63
CA PRO A 248 10.16 -9.95 -6.26
C PRO A 248 10.11 -10.85 -7.51
N ASP A 249 8.98 -11.52 -7.73
CA ASP A 249 8.68 -12.17 -9.01
C ASP A 249 8.81 -11.15 -10.16
N LEU A 250 9.43 -11.53 -11.27
CA LEU A 250 9.67 -10.68 -12.44
C LEU A 250 8.92 -11.15 -13.69
N THR A 251 8.09 -12.20 -13.60
CA THR A 251 7.41 -12.85 -14.74
C THR A 251 6.62 -11.87 -15.61
N HIS A 252 6.02 -10.85 -14.99
CA HIS A 252 5.29 -9.77 -15.68
C HIS A 252 5.74 -8.37 -15.21
N VAL A 253 7.04 -8.19 -14.96
CA VAL A 253 7.58 -6.93 -14.41
C VAL A 253 7.35 -5.73 -15.33
N GLY A 254 7.41 -5.91 -16.65
CA GLY A 254 7.11 -4.89 -17.64
C GLY A 254 5.65 -4.45 -17.66
N GLY A 255 4.74 -5.22 -17.05
CA GLY A 255 3.33 -4.87 -16.86
C GLY A 255 3.05 -3.98 -15.64
N ARG A 256 4.05 -3.76 -14.78
CA ARG A 256 3.93 -2.94 -13.56
C ARG A 256 4.11 -1.46 -13.88
N ARG A 257 3.42 -0.59 -13.14
CA ARG A 257 3.57 0.86 -13.29
C ARG A 257 4.89 1.38 -12.73
N TYR A 258 5.39 0.75 -11.67
CA TYR A 258 6.57 1.19 -10.96
C TYR A 258 7.51 0.03 -10.56
N LEU A 259 8.77 0.39 -10.36
CA LEU A 259 9.84 -0.45 -9.84
C LEU A 259 10.29 0.04 -8.46
N ALA A 260 11.12 -0.76 -7.80
CA ALA A 260 11.78 -0.39 -6.55
C ALA A 260 10.80 0.09 -5.45
N ALA A 261 9.67 -0.60 -5.32
CA ALA A 261 8.57 -0.26 -4.40
C ALA A 261 8.05 1.17 -4.61
N GLY A 262 7.68 1.49 -5.87
CA GLY A 262 7.05 2.76 -6.22
C GLY A 262 8.01 3.95 -6.36
N THR A 263 9.33 3.70 -6.40
CA THR A 263 10.34 4.78 -6.48
C THR A 263 10.56 5.25 -7.91
N LEU A 264 10.50 4.34 -8.89
CA LEU A 264 10.78 4.62 -10.29
C LEU A 264 9.62 4.18 -11.17
N ALA A 265 9.21 4.99 -12.16
CA ALA A 265 8.27 4.53 -13.18
C ALA A 265 8.91 3.42 -14.03
N THR A 266 8.16 2.39 -14.38
CA THR A 266 8.70 1.27 -15.17
C THR A 266 8.89 1.69 -16.63
N HIS A 267 10.13 1.70 -17.09
CA HIS A 267 10.52 1.74 -18.50
C HIS A 267 11.95 1.22 -18.63
N ARG A 268 12.43 1.01 -19.85
CA ARG A 268 13.78 0.46 -20.11
C ARG A 268 14.90 1.16 -19.35
N GLY A 269 14.90 2.48 -19.33
CA GLY A 269 15.94 3.29 -18.69
C GLY A 269 16.00 3.09 -17.18
N THR A 270 14.86 3.06 -16.49
CA THR A 270 14.80 2.83 -15.04
C THR A 270 15.07 1.38 -14.68
N LEU A 271 14.68 0.42 -15.53
CA LEU A 271 15.10 -0.99 -15.37
C LEU A 271 16.63 -1.09 -15.43
N ALA A 272 17.25 -0.52 -16.47
CA ALA A 272 18.70 -0.54 -16.62
C ALA A 272 19.42 0.13 -15.44
N GLY A 273 18.98 1.33 -15.03
CA GLY A 273 19.56 2.04 -13.90
C GLY A 273 19.43 1.28 -12.58
N TRP A 274 18.25 0.68 -12.32
CA TRP A 274 18.03 -0.14 -11.13
C TRP A 274 18.90 -1.39 -11.11
N ILE A 275 19.08 -2.08 -12.24
CA ILE A 275 19.91 -3.29 -12.32
C ILE A 275 21.40 -2.95 -12.14
N ALA A 276 21.85 -1.85 -12.74
CA ALA A 276 23.24 -1.42 -12.68
C ALA A 276 23.65 -1.04 -11.25
N ASP A 277 22.85 -0.22 -10.57
CA ASP A 277 23.15 0.20 -9.20
C ASP A 277 21.88 0.47 -8.36
N PRO A 278 21.31 -0.58 -7.73
CA PRO A 278 20.22 -0.43 -6.77
C PRO A 278 20.60 0.45 -5.58
N GLN A 279 21.88 0.54 -5.22
CA GLN A 279 22.34 1.27 -4.03
C GLN A 279 22.32 2.78 -4.23
N ALA A 280 22.58 3.27 -5.44
CA ALA A 280 22.38 4.68 -5.77
C ALA A 280 20.91 5.13 -5.65
N ILE A 281 19.97 4.22 -5.90
CA ILE A 281 18.53 4.53 -5.90
C ILE A 281 17.90 4.26 -4.53
N LYS A 282 18.21 3.12 -3.90
CA LYS A 282 17.73 2.72 -2.57
C LYS A 282 18.90 2.17 -1.73
N PRO A 283 19.72 3.03 -1.11
CA PRO A 283 20.85 2.60 -0.29
C PRO A 283 20.46 1.59 0.80
N GLY A 284 21.18 0.48 0.88
CA GLY A 284 20.91 -0.64 1.78
C GLY A 284 19.95 -1.68 1.21
N ALA A 285 19.37 -1.48 0.01
CA ALA A 285 18.50 -2.47 -0.63
C ALA A 285 19.21 -3.83 -0.71
N ARG A 286 18.47 -4.92 -0.48
CA ARG A 286 19.03 -6.27 -0.45
C ARG A 286 19.29 -6.87 -1.84
N MET A 287 19.05 -6.12 -2.90
CA MET A 287 19.48 -6.46 -4.25
C MET A 287 20.90 -5.91 -4.46
N PRO A 288 21.90 -6.76 -4.75
CA PRO A 288 23.26 -6.30 -5.01
C PRO A 288 23.32 -5.54 -6.35
N ALA A 289 24.26 -4.62 -6.47
CA ALA A 289 24.62 -4.05 -7.76
C ALA A 289 25.24 -5.13 -8.64
N THR A 290 24.83 -5.19 -9.90
CA THR A 290 25.35 -6.19 -10.82
C THR A 290 26.61 -5.63 -11.50
N ARG A 291 27.75 -5.77 -10.83
CA ARG A 291 29.05 -5.28 -11.32
C ARG A 291 29.49 -6.03 -12.58
N GLY A 292 30.13 -5.33 -13.52
CA GLY A 292 30.71 -5.94 -14.71
C GLY A 292 29.70 -6.33 -15.80
N LEU A 293 28.49 -5.75 -15.79
CA LEU A 293 27.57 -5.77 -16.92
C LEU A 293 28.06 -4.80 -18.00
N GLU A 294 28.26 -5.30 -19.21
CA GLU A 294 28.54 -4.45 -20.37
C GLU A 294 27.28 -3.67 -20.77
N GLY A 295 27.47 -2.51 -21.41
CA GLY A 295 26.36 -1.63 -21.78
C GLY A 295 25.34 -2.29 -22.70
N ASP A 296 25.78 -3.12 -23.66
CA ASP A 296 24.90 -3.86 -24.56
C ASP A 296 24.12 -4.96 -23.85
N GLU A 297 24.77 -5.69 -22.94
CA GLU A 297 24.13 -6.74 -22.14
C GLU A 297 23.06 -6.13 -21.22
N LEU A 298 23.36 -5.01 -20.55
CA LEU A 298 22.40 -4.30 -19.69
C LEU A 298 21.20 -3.81 -20.50
N ARG A 299 21.42 -3.24 -21.69
CA ARG A 299 20.34 -2.81 -22.59
C ARG A 299 19.47 -3.98 -23.04
N ALA A 300 20.06 -5.13 -23.37
CA ALA A 300 19.33 -6.33 -23.75
C ALA A 300 18.51 -6.88 -22.58
N LEU A 301 19.10 -6.98 -21.39
CA LEU A 301 18.43 -7.42 -20.17
C LEU A 301 17.25 -6.52 -19.79
N ALA A 302 17.46 -5.20 -19.79
CA ALA A 302 16.39 -4.24 -19.51
C ALA A 302 15.26 -4.28 -20.55
N ALA A 303 15.60 -4.43 -21.84
CA ALA A 303 14.60 -4.58 -22.91
C ALA A 303 13.79 -5.87 -22.76
N TRP A 304 14.43 -6.97 -22.37
CA TRP A 304 13.74 -8.23 -22.10
C TRP A 304 12.81 -8.12 -20.89
N LEU A 305 13.27 -7.57 -19.76
CA LEU A 305 12.41 -7.37 -18.58
C LEU A 305 11.23 -6.43 -18.86
N GLU A 306 11.42 -5.41 -19.70
CA GLU A 306 10.34 -4.51 -20.14
C GLU A 306 9.27 -5.22 -20.99
N SER A 307 9.65 -6.26 -21.75
CA SER A 307 8.71 -7.01 -22.58
C SER A 307 7.89 -8.05 -21.81
N LEU A 308 8.27 -8.36 -20.57
CA LEU A 308 7.55 -9.29 -19.69
C LEU A 308 6.24 -8.67 -19.17
N LYS A 309 5.12 -8.89 -19.86
CA LYS A 309 3.80 -8.31 -19.55
C LYS A 309 2.71 -9.37 -19.35
#